data_AF-A0A956MZH9-F1
#
_entry.id   AF-A0A956MZH9-F1
#
_cell.length_a   1.000
_cell.length_b   1.000
_cell.length_c   1.000
_cell.angle_alpha   90.00
_cell.angle_beta   90.00
_cell.angle_gamma   90.00
#
_symmetry.space_group_name_H-M   'P 1'
#
loop_
_entity.id
_entity.type
_entity.pdbx_description
1 polymer ?
#
loop_
_entity_poly.entity_id
_entity_poly.type
_entity_poly.pdbx_seq_one_letter_code
_entity_poly.pdbx_strand_id
1 'polypeptide(L)'
;LWITYENDLITRIYDSSSTGIRDFINFDYDANNNLLQFELRLDNGPIIGRVLLTYSNNSIPAELDTRFFTSGVRYIYIGGLDVISKVGLNFGKTNTNTLVKREEYNIISNELIETYNFGYTYDNDNRIIKRNMRWSRDTLFYQFKY
;
A
#
# COMPACT_ATOMS: atom_id res chain seq x y z
N LEU A 1 1.92 -16.60 -6.41
CA LEU A 1 2.31 -15.52 -5.50
C LEU A 1 3.38 -16.02 -4.54
N TRP A 2 4.53 -15.36 -4.51
CA TRP A 2 5.64 -15.60 -3.58
C TRP A 2 6.10 -14.25 -3.03
N ILE A 3 6.45 -14.20 -1.75
CA ILE A 3 6.80 -12.96 -1.05
C ILE A 3 8.04 -13.22 -0.23
N THR A 4 9.00 -12.32 -0.34
CA THR A 4 10.30 -12.39 0.36
C THR A 4 10.34 -11.34 1.44
N TYR A 5 10.94 -11.72 2.56
CA TYR A 5 11.12 -10.86 3.70
C TYR A 5 12.58 -10.85 4.14
N GLU A 6 13.03 -9.71 4.66
CA GLU A 6 14.28 -9.56 5.39
C GLU A 6 14.01 -8.67 6.61
N ASN A 7 14.38 -9.12 7.80
CA ASN A 7 14.12 -8.41 9.07
C ASN A 7 12.65 -7.97 9.24
N ASP A 8 11.70 -8.86 8.93
CA ASP A 8 10.25 -8.62 8.95
C ASP A 8 9.74 -7.54 7.97
N LEU A 9 10.58 -7.06 7.05
CA LEU A 9 10.23 -6.14 5.97
C LEU A 9 10.12 -6.90 4.64
N ILE A 10 9.18 -6.49 3.79
CA ILE A 10 9.03 -7.10 2.46
C ILE A 10 10.15 -6.58 1.56
N THR A 11 10.83 -7.50 0.88
CA THR A 11 11.87 -7.13 -0.09
C THR A 11 11.47 -7.46 -1.52
N ARG A 12 10.46 -8.34 -1.70
CA ARG A 12 9.96 -8.73 -3.02
C ARG A 12 8.55 -9.30 -2.96
N ILE A 13 7.72 -8.99 -3.95
CA ILE A 13 6.45 -9.68 -4.22
C ILE A 13 6.48 -10.15 -5.66
N TYR A 14 6.42 -11.46 -5.86
CA TYR A 14 6.43 -12.10 -7.16
C TYR A 14 5.09 -12.80 -7.41
N ASP A 15 4.32 -12.31 -8.38
CA ASP A 15 3.04 -12.87 -8.76
C ASP A 15 3.07 -13.42 -10.19
N SER A 16 3.11 -14.75 -10.30
CA SER A 16 2.99 -15.50 -11.54
C SER A 16 1.58 -16.06 -11.79
N SER A 17 0.58 -15.67 -10.98
CA SER A 17 -0.79 -16.20 -11.09
C SER A 17 -1.66 -15.45 -12.11
N SER A 18 -1.26 -14.25 -12.52
CA SER A 18 -1.93 -13.48 -13.57
C SER A 18 -1.42 -13.82 -14.98
N THR A 19 -2.20 -13.48 -16.01
CA THR A 19 -1.70 -13.34 -17.39
C THR A 19 -0.65 -12.23 -17.42
N GLY A 20 0.62 -12.62 -17.32
CA GLY A 20 1.77 -11.74 -17.10
C GLY A 20 2.30 -11.87 -15.67
N ILE A 21 3.60 -12.10 -15.55
CA ILE A 21 4.32 -12.14 -14.28
C ILE A 21 4.46 -10.70 -13.79
N ARG A 22 4.00 -10.41 -12.57
CA ARG A 22 4.23 -9.15 -11.88
C ARG A 22 5.30 -9.34 -10.83
N ASP A 23 6.34 -8.53 -10.89
CA ASP A 23 7.47 -8.61 -9.96
C ASP A 23 7.70 -7.25 -9.33
N PHE A 24 7.30 -7.13 -8.07
CA PHE A 24 7.53 -5.94 -7.26
C PHE A 24 8.85 -6.12 -6.53
N ILE A 25 9.75 -5.15 -6.69
CA ILE A 25 11.13 -5.19 -6.22
C ILE A 25 11.57 -3.81 -5.72
N ASN A 26 12.81 -3.71 -5.23
CA ASN A 26 13.43 -2.46 -4.81
C ASN A 26 12.61 -1.70 -3.75
N PHE A 27 12.11 -2.45 -2.77
CA PHE A 27 11.42 -1.91 -1.60
C PHE A 27 12.42 -1.10 -0.77
N ASP A 28 12.09 0.15 -0.48
CA ASP A 28 12.90 1.06 0.32
C ASP A 28 12.12 1.51 1.55
N TYR A 29 12.76 1.50 2.72
CA TYR A 29 12.13 1.79 3.99
C TYR A 29 12.89 2.89 4.73
N ASP A 30 12.16 3.75 5.45
CA ASP A 30 12.77 4.70 6.36
C ASP A 30 13.24 4.04 7.68
N ALA A 31 13.90 4.84 8.53
CA ALA A 31 14.37 4.38 9.84
C ALA A 31 13.24 3.97 10.81
N ASN A 32 11.99 4.32 10.51
CA ASN A 32 10.82 3.92 11.27
C ASN A 32 10.07 2.75 10.60
N ASN A 33 10.69 2.09 9.62
CA ASN A 33 10.13 0.98 8.84
C ASN A 33 8.90 1.35 7.99
N ASN A 34 8.69 2.62 7.69
CA ASN A 34 7.69 3.03 6.70
C ASN A 34 8.24 2.77 5.29
N LEU A 35 7.46 2.05 4.46
CA LEU A 35 7.81 1.78 3.06
C LEU A 35 7.73 3.06 2.26
N LEU A 36 8.85 3.58 1.76
CA LEU A 36 8.95 4.81 0.98
C LEU A 36 8.70 4.59 -0.52
N GLN A 37 9.18 3.47 -1.06
CA GLN A 37 8.98 3.15 -2.47
C GLN A 37 9.07 1.65 -2.77
N PHE A 38 8.58 1.28 -3.94
CA PHE A 38 8.89 0.01 -4.61
C PHE A 38 8.68 0.16 -6.12
N GLU A 39 9.19 -0.80 -6.89
CA GLU A 39 9.18 -0.78 -8.34
C GLU A 39 8.49 -2.03 -8.90
N LEU A 40 7.92 -1.90 -10.11
CA LEU A 40 7.23 -2.98 -10.82
C LEU A 40 7.99 -3.32 -12.11
N ARG A 41 8.25 -4.61 -12.28
CA ARG A 41 8.67 -5.24 -13.52
C ARG A 41 7.60 -6.22 -13.99
N LEU A 42 7.37 -6.27 -15.31
CA LEU A 42 6.52 -7.29 -15.93
C LEU A 42 7.36 -8.31 -16.69
N ASP A 43 7.01 -9.58 -16.59
CA ASP A 43 7.54 -10.69 -17.40
C ASP A 43 9.09 -10.76 -17.42
N ASN A 44 9.70 -10.47 -16.27
CA ASN A 44 11.16 -10.37 -16.10
C ASN A 44 11.84 -9.32 -17.02
N GLY A 45 11.08 -8.40 -17.61
CA GLY A 45 11.55 -7.33 -18.49
C GLY A 45 12.17 -6.12 -17.76
N PRO A 46 12.15 -4.92 -18.35
CA PRO A 46 12.60 -3.72 -17.66
C PRO A 46 11.64 -3.34 -16.53
N ILE A 47 12.11 -2.50 -15.60
CA ILE A 47 11.22 -1.83 -14.64
C ILE A 47 10.34 -0.86 -15.43
N ILE A 48 9.04 -0.97 -15.22
CA ILE A 48 8.04 -0.18 -15.94
C ILE A 48 7.27 0.77 -15.03
N GLY A 49 7.26 0.48 -13.72
CA GLY A 49 6.47 1.22 -12.75
C GLY A 49 7.26 1.53 -11.48
N ARG A 50 6.97 2.68 -10.87
CA ARG A 50 7.44 3.04 -9.53
C ARG A 50 6.28 3.52 -8.71
N VAL A 51 6.26 3.13 -7.44
CA VAL A 51 5.33 3.65 -6.45
C VAL A 51 6.13 4.42 -5.41
N LEU A 52 5.68 5.63 -5.10
CA LEU A 52 6.21 6.47 -4.04
C LEU A 52 5.14 6.64 -2.96
N LEU A 53 5.56 6.60 -1.69
CA LEU A 53 4.68 6.70 -0.54
C LEU A 53 5.14 7.83 0.39
N THR A 54 4.20 8.65 0.85
CA THR A 54 4.45 9.75 1.77
C THR A 54 3.66 9.54 3.06
N TYR A 55 4.31 9.74 4.20
CA TYR A 55 3.72 9.56 5.52
C TYR A 55 3.63 10.89 6.28
N SER A 56 2.70 10.96 7.23
CA SER A 56 2.69 12.03 8.24
C SER A 56 3.51 11.63 9.46
N ASN A 57 3.75 12.58 10.37
CA ASN A 57 4.42 12.30 11.64
C ASN A 57 3.52 11.58 12.66
N ASN A 58 2.22 11.42 12.38
CA ASN A 58 1.28 10.76 13.28
C ASN A 58 1.49 9.25 13.24
N SER A 59 1.54 8.64 14.42
CA SER A 59 1.67 7.19 14.56
C SER A 59 0.36 6.48 14.22
N ILE A 60 0.43 5.32 13.58
CA ILE A 60 -0.71 4.42 13.42
C ILE A 60 -0.59 3.30 14.46
N PRO A 61 -1.68 2.88 15.13
CA PRO A 61 -1.70 1.60 15.85
C PRO A 61 -1.29 0.47 14.91
N ALA A 62 -0.78 -0.64 15.43
CA ALA A 62 -0.39 -1.81 14.64
C ALA A 62 -1.61 -2.52 14.02
N GLU A 63 -2.28 -1.87 13.07
CA GLU A 63 -3.49 -2.32 12.40
C GLU A 63 -3.62 -1.72 11.00
N LEU A 64 -3.97 -2.58 10.04
CA LEU A 64 -4.32 -2.29 8.64
C LEU A 64 -3.20 -1.66 7.77
N ASP A 65 -2.81 -2.38 6.72
CA ASP A 65 -1.89 -1.88 5.70
C ASP A 65 -2.60 -1.50 4.39
N THR A 66 -2.78 -0.20 4.15
CA THR A 66 -3.39 0.32 2.92
C THR A 66 -2.39 0.52 1.77
N ARG A 67 -1.09 0.26 1.98
CA ARG A 67 -0.02 0.48 0.98
C ARG A 67 -0.17 -0.41 -0.24
N PHE A 68 -0.81 -1.56 -0.11
CA PHE A 68 -0.96 -2.55 -1.18
C PHE A 68 -2.30 -2.46 -1.94
N PHE A 69 -3.08 -1.40 -1.71
CA PHE A 69 -4.27 -1.11 -2.51
C PHE A 69 -3.91 -0.96 -3.99
N THR A 70 -4.79 -1.35 -4.90
CA THR A 70 -4.77 -0.89 -6.28
C THR A 70 -6.21 -0.83 -6.78
N SER A 71 -6.54 0.19 -7.58
CA SER A 71 -7.92 0.41 -8.07
C SER A 71 -8.49 -0.77 -8.87
N GLY A 72 -7.62 -1.62 -9.43
CA GLY A 72 -7.99 -2.85 -10.13
C GLY A 72 -8.38 -4.03 -9.20
N VAL A 73 -8.02 -3.99 -7.92
CA VAL A 73 -8.31 -5.04 -6.94
C VAL A 73 -9.40 -4.55 -5.99
N ARG A 74 -10.67 -4.83 -6.35
CA ARG A 74 -11.86 -4.45 -5.57
C ARG A 74 -12.14 -5.34 -4.36
N TYR A 75 -11.45 -6.48 -4.23
CA TYR A 75 -11.81 -7.57 -3.31
C TYR A 75 -11.32 -7.42 -1.86
N ILE A 76 -10.47 -6.43 -1.55
CA ILE A 76 -9.71 -6.42 -0.30
C ILE A 76 -10.39 -5.62 0.84
N TYR A 77 -11.46 -4.87 0.56
CA TYR A 77 -12.00 -3.85 1.48
C TYR A 77 -13.45 -4.08 1.90
N ILE A 78 -13.84 -5.33 2.19
CA ILE A 78 -15.18 -5.62 2.72
C ILE A 78 -15.16 -5.57 4.26
N GLY A 79 -15.60 -4.44 4.81
CA GLY A 79 -16.33 -4.39 6.09
C GLY A 79 -15.56 -4.69 7.38
N GLY A 80 -14.33 -4.22 7.55
CA GLY A 80 -13.62 -4.34 8.84
C GLY A 80 -13.17 -5.76 9.17
N LEU A 81 -13.35 -6.73 8.27
CA LEU A 81 -12.55 -7.94 8.30
C LEU A 81 -11.15 -7.56 7.81
N ASP A 82 -10.19 -7.67 8.71
CA ASP A 82 -8.78 -7.77 8.35
C ASP A 82 -8.56 -9.10 7.62
N VAL A 83 -9.07 -9.20 6.39
CA VAL A 83 -8.92 -10.39 5.55
C VAL A 83 -7.43 -10.67 5.37
N ILE A 84 -6.62 -9.63 5.24
CA ILE A 84 -5.17 -9.71 5.07
C ILE A 84 -4.49 -10.40 6.27
N SER A 85 -4.77 -10.01 7.52
CA SER A 85 -4.22 -10.73 8.68
C SER A 85 -4.87 -12.09 8.92
N LYS A 86 -6.18 -12.22 8.67
CA LYS A 86 -6.93 -13.48 8.88
C LYS A 86 -6.57 -14.56 7.87
N VAL A 87 -6.15 -14.21 6.65
CA VAL A 87 -5.63 -15.16 5.66
C VAL A 87 -4.12 -15.36 5.76
N GLY A 88 -3.48 -14.88 6.84
CA GLY A 88 -2.04 -15.06 7.06
C GLY A 88 -1.16 -14.27 6.09
N LEU A 89 -1.74 -13.34 5.34
CA LEU A 89 -1.05 -12.44 4.41
C LEU A 89 -0.54 -11.20 5.14
N ASN A 90 0.02 -11.36 6.34
CA ASN A 90 0.54 -10.25 7.13
C ASN A 90 1.81 -9.69 6.42
N PHE A 91 1.62 -8.62 5.66
CA PHE A 91 2.63 -8.05 4.76
C PHE A 91 3.50 -6.97 5.43
N GLY A 92 4.13 -7.35 6.55
CA GLY A 92 5.11 -6.52 7.25
C GLY A 92 4.49 -5.73 8.40
N LYS A 93 5.00 -5.97 9.60
CA LYS A 93 4.42 -5.55 10.88
C LYS A 93 4.56 -4.05 11.21
N THR A 94 5.00 -3.21 10.28
CA THR A 94 5.96 -2.17 10.66
C THR A 94 5.74 -0.76 10.14
N ASN A 95 4.62 -0.43 9.49
CA ASN A 95 4.32 1.00 9.32
C ASN A 95 4.04 1.60 10.68
N THR A 96 4.88 2.54 11.09
CA THR A 96 4.69 3.27 12.33
C THR A 96 3.83 4.50 12.09
N ASN A 97 3.75 5.00 10.86
CA ASN A 97 3.12 6.27 10.55
C ASN A 97 1.93 6.17 9.59
N THR A 98 1.06 7.17 9.64
CA THR A 98 -0.09 7.27 8.73
C THR A 98 0.38 7.62 7.32
N LEU A 99 0.08 6.77 6.34
CA LEU A 99 0.29 7.05 4.91
C LEU A 99 -0.65 8.18 4.47
N VAL A 100 -0.15 9.28 3.93
CA VAL A 100 -0.97 10.41 3.46
C VAL A 100 -1.11 10.47 1.95
N LYS A 101 -0.12 9.94 1.23
CA LYS A 101 -0.09 9.99 -0.23
C LYS A 101 0.61 8.77 -0.81
N ARG A 102 0.08 8.27 -1.93
CA ARG A 102 0.76 7.32 -2.81
C ARG A 102 0.71 7.85 -4.23
N GLU A 103 1.84 7.82 -4.92
CA GLU A 103 1.96 8.23 -6.31
C GLU A 103 2.50 7.06 -7.13
N GLU A 104 1.83 6.77 -8.24
CA GLU A 104 2.24 5.72 -9.17
C GLU A 104 2.75 6.34 -10.46
N TYR A 105 3.93 5.92 -10.90
CA TYR A 105 4.57 6.42 -12.10
C TYR A 105 4.78 5.29 -13.10
N ASN A 106 4.59 5.60 -14.38
CA ASN A 106 5.16 4.84 -15.47
C ASN A 106 6.58 5.36 -15.71
N ILE A 107 7.59 4.52 -15.45
CA ILE A 107 8.98 4.94 -15.56
C ILE A 107 9.38 5.13 -17.03
N ILE A 108 8.77 4.38 -17.95
CA ILE A 108 9.11 4.45 -19.38
C ILE A 108 8.66 5.79 -19.97
N SER A 109 7.42 6.22 -19.69
CA SER A 109 6.91 7.52 -20.16
C SER A 109 7.24 8.68 -19.22
N ASN A 110 7.77 8.40 -18.02
CA ASN A 110 8.00 9.36 -16.94
C ASN A 110 6.72 10.14 -16.57
N GLU A 111 5.57 9.45 -16.62
CA GLU A 111 4.27 10.04 -16.34
C GLU A 111 3.74 9.58 -14.98
N LEU A 112 3.16 10.52 -14.24
CA LEU A 112 2.33 10.21 -13.08
C LEU A 112 1.02 9.59 -13.58
N ILE A 113 0.80 8.33 -13.22
CA ILE A 113 -0.38 7.55 -13.59
C ILE A 113 -1.54 7.85 -12.65
N GLU A 114 -1.29 7.89 -11.35
CA GLU A 114 -2.34 8.10 -10.35
C GLU A 114 -1.76 8.65 -9.04
N THR A 115 -2.59 9.42 -8.34
CA THR A 115 -2.31 9.85 -6.97
C THR A 115 -3.46 9.44 -6.06
N TYR A 116 -3.12 8.69 -5.01
CA TYR A 116 -4.01 8.33 -3.93
C TYR A 116 -3.72 9.22 -2.72
N ASN A 117 -4.74 9.91 -2.23
CA ASN A 117 -4.67 10.69 -1.01
C ASN A 117 -5.42 9.96 0.10
N PHE A 118 -4.81 9.89 1.26
CA PHE A 118 -5.34 9.16 2.41
C PHE A 118 -5.65 10.15 3.54
N GLY A 119 -6.82 10.00 4.12
CA GLY A 119 -7.29 10.84 5.22
C GLY A 119 -7.67 10.01 6.44
N TYR A 120 -7.44 10.57 7.62
CA TYR A 120 -7.72 9.94 8.90
C TYR A 120 -8.59 10.87 9.75
N THR A 121 -9.56 10.31 10.45
CA THR A 121 -10.30 11.01 11.50
C THR A 121 -10.02 10.34 12.82
N TYR A 122 -9.79 11.16 13.83
CA TYR A 122 -9.45 10.73 15.18
C TYR A 122 -10.60 11.01 16.14
N ASP A 123 -10.72 10.22 17.19
CA ASP A 123 -11.57 10.56 18.34
C ASP A 123 -10.81 11.46 19.34
N ASN A 124 -11.47 11.74 20.47
CA ASN A 124 -10.90 12.54 21.55
C ASN A 124 -9.68 11.88 22.23
N ASP A 125 -9.52 10.56 22.09
CA ASP A 125 -8.38 9.79 22.62
C ASP A 125 -7.25 9.66 21.58
N ASN A 126 -7.34 10.41 20.47
CA ASN A 126 -6.41 10.39 19.34
C ASN A 126 -6.30 9.01 18.65
N ARG A 127 -7.33 8.17 18.77
CA ARG A 127 -7.42 6.90 18.05
C ARG A 127 -8.03 7.15 16.69
N ILE A 128 -7.50 6.50 15.67
CA ILE A 128 -8.08 6.55 14.33
C ILE A 128 -9.45 5.87 14.38
N ILE A 129 -10.52 6.63 14.18
CA ILE A 129 -11.90 6.11 14.09
C ILE A 129 -12.40 6.02 12.67
N LYS A 130 -11.68 6.63 11.72
CA LYS A 130 -12.03 6.60 10.31
C LYS A 130 -10.80 6.77 9.43
N ARG A 131 -10.80 6.04 8.33
CA ARG A 131 -9.86 6.19 7.22
C ARG A 131 -10.66 6.51 5.97
N ASN A 132 -10.09 7.29 5.05
CA ASN A 132 -10.63 7.51 3.72
C ASN A 132 -9.49 7.54 2.72
N MET A 133 -9.81 7.24 1.47
CA MET A 133 -8.88 7.31 0.35
C MET A 133 -9.60 8.00 -0.80
N ARG A 134 -8.86 8.81 -1.56
CA ARG A 134 -9.37 9.52 -2.73
C ARG A 134 -8.34 9.41 -3.85
N TRP A 135 -8.80 9.14 -5.07
CA TRP A 135 -7.97 9.17 -6.27
C TRP A 135 -8.78 9.72 -7.45
N SER A 136 -8.14 9.88 -8.61
CA SER A 136 -8.70 10.64 -9.74
C SER A 136 -10.07 10.16 -10.25
N ARG A 137 -10.41 8.89 -10.03
CA ARG A 137 -11.63 8.25 -10.54
C ARG A 137 -12.65 7.86 -9.47
N ASP A 138 -12.40 8.19 -8.21
CA ASP A 138 -13.28 7.78 -7.12
C ASP A 138 -14.31 8.85 -6.76
N THR A 139 -15.58 8.47 -6.80
CA THR A 139 -16.70 9.26 -6.26
C THR A 139 -17.24 8.66 -4.97
N LEU A 140 -16.71 7.52 -4.51
CA LEU A 140 -17.17 6.81 -3.33
C LEU A 140 -16.36 7.22 -2.09
N PHE A 141 -17.07 7.65 -1.07
CA PHE A 141 -16.49 7.94 0.22
C PHE A 141 -16.49 6.68 1.08
N TYR A 142 -15.35 6.01 1.19
CA TYR A 142 -15.21 4.85 2.07
C TYR A 142 -15.07 5.32 3.53
N GLN A 143 -16.13 5.12 4.32
CA GLN A 143 -16.12 5.34 5.77
C GLN A 143 -15.96 4.00 6.49
N PHE A 144 -14.80 3.79 7.08
CA PHE A 144 -14.58 2.70 8.03
C PHE A 144 -14.87 3.23 9.43
N LYS A 145 -15.80 2.62 10.16
CA LYS A 145 -16.00 2.85 11.60
C LYS A 145 -15.51 1.59 12.31
N TYR A 146 -14.73 1.78 13.37
CA TYR A 146 -14.44 0.74 14.35
C TYR A 146 -15.68 0.42 15.18
#